data_AF-A0A1Q3U139-F1
#
_entry.id   AF-A0A1Q3U139-F1
#
_cell.length_a   1.000
_cell.length_b   1.000
_cell.length_c   1.000
_cell.angle_alpha   90.00
_cell.angle_beta   90.00
_cell.angle_gamma   90.00
#
_symmetry.space_group_name_H-M   'P 1'
#
loop_
_entity.id
_entity.type
_entity.pdbx_description
1 polymer ?
#
loop_
_entity_poly.entity_id
_entity_poly.type
_entity_poly.pdbx_seq_one_letter_code
_entity_poly.pdbx_strand_id
1 'polypeptide(L)'
;MGIAELNEEEGSLTVSARLFFYGDAVWPSLCTDIANDIERHWNEARASVNIKGHTYRVQFKMEGIYKPALTPNEVFENTDPRNNYFRIEEYSATDISFVDGVGCNTGYFKLDNLLHNSTTAAHEFGHTIGLDHPDDLDIRGRGTPGIMYPRGTLVDPSFQYNPGVAAGTVGGTLNPFLRKVLQADFDHLKLFKLRFDDQGRAILGDFSSLWHPKHNHL
;
A
#
# COMPACT_ATOMS: atom_id res chain seq x y z
N MET A 1 -1.50 -1.36 7.74
CA MET A 1 -1.88 -0.67 8.98
C MET A 1 -0.80 0.33 9.40
N GLY A 2 -1.14 1.32 10.21
CA GLY A 2 -0.20 2.25 10.82
C GLY A 2 -0.82 3.08 11.95
N ILE A 3 -0.04 4.03 12.47
CA ILE A 3 -0.52 5.06 13.40
C ILE A 3 -0.54 6.40 12.66
N ALA A 4 -1.67 7.09 12.68
CA ALA A 4 -1.79 8.49 12.32
C ALA A 4 -1.57 9.35 13.57
N GLU A 5 -0.62 10.29 13.52
CA GLU A 5 -0.31 11.24 14.58
C GLU A 5 -0.57 12.66 14.09
N LEU A 6 -1.39 13.40 14.85
CA LEU A 6 -1.76 14.77 14.56
C LEU A 6 -0.79 15.72 15.26
N ASN A 7 -0.13 16.58 14.49
CA ASN A 7 0.65 17.69 15.01
C ASN A 7 -0.08 19.01 14.68
N GLU A 8 -0.76 19.56 15.68
CA GLU A 8 -1.54 20.80 15.54
C GLU A 8 -0.66 22.03 15.31
N GLU A 9 0.52 22.09 15.92
CA GLU A 9 1.44 23.23 15.79
C GLU A 9 2.04 23.31 14.38
N GLU A 10 2.44 22.16 13.82
CA GLU A 10 3.01 22.07 12.48
C GLU A 10 1.95 22.00 11.36
N GLY A 11 0.68 21.78 11.71
CA GLY A 11 -0.39 21.56 10.73
C GLY A 11 -0.16 20.30 9.89
N SER A 12 0.32 19.23 10.51
CA SER A 12 0.63 17.96 9.84
C SER A 12 -0.11 16.77 10.46
N LEU A 13 -0.40 15.77 9.63
CA LEU A 13 -0.85 14.45 10.06
C LEU A 13 0.14 13.43 9.51
N THR A 14 0.88 12.77 10.39
CA THR A 14 1.91 11.79 10.01
C THR A 14 1.37 10.38 10.18
N VAL A 15 1.34 9.60 9.09
CA VAL A 15 1.05 8.17 9.12
C VAL A 15 2.37 7.39 9.17
N SER A 16 2.61 6.69 10.27
CA SER A 16 3.83 5.91 10.48
C SER A 16 3.55 4.40 10.43
N ALA A 17 4.41 3.65 9.71
CA ALA A 17 4.34 2.20 9.64
C ALA A 17 5.73 1.56 9.52
N ARG A 18 5.85 0.34 10.03
CA ARG A 18 7.02 -0.55 9.97
C ARG A 18 6.66 -1.79 9.17
N LEU A 19 7.48 -2.11 8.19
CA LEU A 19 7.28 -3.22 7.27
C LEU A 19 8.36 -4.27 7.52
N PHE A 20 8.01 -5.35 8.20
CA PHE A 20 8.88 -6.49 8.45
C PHE A 20 8.81 -7.44 7.27
N PHE A 21 9.95 -7.64 6.62
CA PHE A 21 10.07 -8.52 5.46
C PHE A 21 10.87 -9.77 5.82
N TYR A 22 10.32 -10.91 5.41
CA TYR A 22 10.89 -12.25 5.61
C TYR A 22 10.62 -13.11 4.38
N GLY A 23 11.17 -14.33 4.33
CA GLY A 23 11.09 -15.21 3.17
C GLY A 23 12.45 -15.39 2.48
N ASP A 24 12.45 -16.16 1.41
CA ASP A 24 13.70 -16.61 0.78
C ASP A 24 14.24 -15.57 -0.22
N ALA A 25 13.37 -14.67 -0.70
CA ALA A 25 13.68 -13.67 -1.72
C ALA A 25 13.89 -12.25 -1.14
N VAL A 26 14.26 -12.15 0.13
CA VAL A 26 14.48 -10.87 0.82
C VAL A 26 15.95 -10.64 1.15
N TRP A 27 16.40 -9.39 1.02
CA TRP A 27 17.72 -8.94 1.46
C TRP A 27 17.64 -7.50 2.00
N PRO A 28 18.64 -7.02 2.77
CA PRO A 28 18.53 -5.75 3.49
C PRO A 28 18.17 -4.53 2.63
N SER A 29 18.81 -4.33 1.48
CA SER A 29 18.52 -3.16 0.64
C SER A 29 17.12 -3.19 0.03
N LEU A 30 16.59 -4.38 -0.32
CA LEU A 30 15.23 -4.52 -0.83
C LEU A 30 14.20 -3.99 0.17
N CYS A 31 14.35 -4.32 1.45
CA CYS A 31 13.43 -3.87 2.51
C CYS A 31 13.34 -2.34 2.56
N THR A 32 14.50 -1.69 2.54
CA THR A 32 14.62 -0.23 2.56
C THR A 32 14.04 0.38 1.28
N ASP A 33 14.33 -0.21 0.12
CA ASP A 33 13.86 0.28 -1.17
C ASP A 33 12.33 0.20 -1.27
N ILE A 34 11.71 -0.89 -0.80
CA ILE A 34 10.24 -1.03 -0.78
C ILE A 34 9.61 0.03 0.13
N ALA A 35 10.13 0.21 1.35
CA ALA A 35 9.59 1.19 2.28
C ALA A 35 9.71 2.63 1.73
N ASN A 36 10.88 2.97 1.16
CA ASN A 36 11.10 4.26 0.52
C ASN A 36 10.20 4.47 -0.70
N ASP A 37 9.94 3.42 -1.48
CA ASP A 37 9.04 3.48 -2.63
C ASP A 37 7.60 3.76 -2.22
N ILE A 38 7.09 3.05 -1.20
CA ILE A 38 5.76 3.32 -0.63
C ILE A 38 5.70 4.75 -0.10
N GLU A 39 6.66 5.16 0.74
CA GLU A 39 6.72 6.51 1.30
C GLU A 39 6.70 7.57 0.20
N ARG A 40 7.54 7.41 -0.82
CA ARG A 40 7.64 8.35 -1.94
C ARG A 40 6.31 8.48 -2.67
N HIS A 41 5.69 7.36 -3.07
CA HIS A 41 4.43 7.39 -3.82
C HIS A 41 3.33 8.11 -3.05
N TRP A 42 3.17 7.79 -1.77
CA TRP A 42 2.16 8.40 -0.92
C TRP A 42 2.44 9.88 -0.63
N ASN A 43 3.71 10.26 -0.44
CA ASN A 43 4.08 11.66 -0.22
C ASN A 43 4.10 12.53 -1.49
N GLU A 44 4.27 11.94 -2.68
CA GLU A 44 4.26 12.66 -3.97
C GLU A 44 2.91 13.36 -4.21
N ALA A 45 1.82 12.78 -3.72
CA ALA A 45 0.47 13.35 -3.83
C ALA A 45 0.34 14.73 -3.14
N ARG A 46 1.21 15.05 -2.17
CA ARG A 46 1.16 16.28 -1.36
C ARG A 46 -0.23 16.55 -0.79
N ALA A 47 -0.91 15.48 -0.39
CA ALA A 47 -2.29 15.53 0.00
C ALA A 47 -2.48 16.27 1.34
N SER A 48 -3.72 16.70 1.57
CA SER A 48 -4.15 17.29 2.82
C SER A 48 -5.51 16.73 3.25
N VAL A 49 -5.81 16.85 4.53
CA VAL A 49 -7.10 16.46 5.10
C VAL A 49 -7.62 17.59 5.98
N ASN A 50 -8.92 17.85 5.92
CA ASN A 50 -9.57 18.75 6.86
C ASN A 50 -10.12 17.96 8.07
N ILE A 51 -9.65 18.30 9.27
CA ILE A 51 -10.11 17.69 10.53
C ILE A 51 -10.62 18.82 11.41
N LYS A 52 -11.91 18.79 11.75
CA LYS A 52 -12.58 19.79 12.60
C LYS A 52 -12.34 21.25 12.14
N GLY A 53 -12.30 21.49 10.83
CA GLY A 53 -12.09 22.82 10.27
C GLY A 53 -10.63 23.21 10.04
N HIS A 54 -9.66 22.44 10.57
CA HIS A 54 -8.24 22.68 10.36
C HIS A 54 -7.70 21.79 9.24
N THR A 55 -6.86 22.35 8.38
CA THR A 55 -6.24 21.62 7.26
C THR A 55 -4.87 21.12 7.69
N TYR A 56 -4.65 19.82 7.55
CA TYR A 56 -3.40 19.15 7.87
C TYR A 56 -2.78 18.59 6.60
N ARG A 57 -1.48 18.83 6.40
CA ARG A 57 -0.73 18.14 5.36
C ARG A 57 -0.49 16.70 5.80
N VAL A 58 -0.86 15.74 4.97
CA VAL A 58 -0.62 14.33 5.27
C VAL A 58 0.80 13.95 4.84
N GLN A 59 1.51 13.23 5.71
CA GLN A 59 2.85 12.73 5.46
C GLN A 59 2.92 11.26 5.86
N PHE A 60 3.56 10.44 5.04
CA PHE A 60 3.87 9.05 5.36
C PHE A 60 5.32 8.94 5.81
N LYS A 61 5.54 8.09 6.81
CA LYS A 61 6.87 7.72 7.32
C LYS A 61 6.96 6.21 7.42
N MET A 62 7.77 5.61 6.55
CA MET A 62 7.84 4.17 6.37
C MET A 62 9.21 3.65 6.80
N GLU A 63 9.23 2.54 7.52
CA GLU A 63 10.46 1.86 7.92
C GLU A 63 10.46 0.43 7.38
N GLY A 64 11.45 0.08 6.55
CA GLY A 64 11.64 -1.27 6.02
C GLY A 64 12.60 -2.07 6.90
N ILE A 65 12.17 -3.22 7.41
CA ILE A 65 12.91 -4.03 8.39
C ILE A 65 13.18 -5.41 7.79
N TYR A 66 14.46 -5.73 7.61
CA TYR A 66 14.91 -7.06 7.22
C TYR A 66 14.86 -8.02 8.41
N LYS A 67 13.99 -9.03 8.34
CA LYS A 67 13.74 -9.98 9.43
C LYS A 67 13.64 -11.43 8.89
N PRO A 68 14.74 -12.01 8.37
CA PRO A 68 14.73 -13.35 7.77
C PRO A 68 14.42 -14.47 8.79
N ALA A 69 14.70 -14.24 10.07
CA ALA A 69 14.42 -15.16 11.16
C ALA A 69 13.11 -14.83 11.91
N LEU A 70 12.16 -14.16 11.24
CA LEU A 70 10.84 -13.89 11.80
C LEU A 70 10.15 -15.21 12.15
N THR A 71 9.60 -15.30 13.35
CA THR A 71 8.82 -16.46 13.80
C THR A 71 7.32 -16.21 13.66
N PRO A 72 6.50 -17.27 13.51
CA PRO A 72 5.04 -17.12 13.50
C PRO A 72 4.49 -16.39 14.74
N ASN A 73 5.04 -16.66 15.93
CA ASN A 73 4.60 -15.99 17.16
C ASN A 73 4.81 -14.47 17.14
N GLU A 74 5.89 -13.98 16.54
CA GLU A 74 6.11 -12.53 16.37
C GLU A 74 5.02 -11.86 15.51
N VAL A 75 4.35 -12.62 14.64
CA VAL A 75 3.21 -12.13 13.85
C VAL A 75 1.90 -12.28 14.63
N PHE A 76 1.65 -13.45 15.22
CA PHE A 76 0.40 -13.74 15.94
C PHE A 76 0.20 -12.87 17.17
N GLU A 77 1.27 -12.58 17.91
CA GLU A 77 1.24 -11.83 19.16
C GLU A 77 1.48 -10.32 18.94
N ASN A 78 1.46 -9.85 17.69
CA ASN A 78 1.64 -8.44 17.41
C ASN A 78 0.51 -7.61 18.03
N THR A 79 0.90 -6.62 18.84
CA THR A 79 0.00 -5.63 19.44
C THR A 79 0.39 -4.20 19.05
N ASP A 80 1.47 -4.02 18.28
CA ASP A 80 1.88 -2.71 17.78
C ASP A 80 1.25 -2.49 16.39
N PRO A 81 0.30 -1.56 16.25
CA PRO A 81 -0.40 -1.31 15.00
C PRO A 81 0.50 -0.71 13.90
N ARG A 82 1.74 -0.33 14.24
CA ARG A 82 2.74 0.08 13.24
C ARG A 82 3.34 -1.13 12.52
N ASN A 83 3.33 -2.31 13.12
CA ASN A 83 4.03 -3.47 12.57
C ASN A 83 3.18 -4.21 11.54
N ASN A 84 3.73 -4.32 10.34
CA ASN A 84 3.15 -5.05 9.22
C ASN A 84 4.15 -6.13 8.76
N TYR A 85 3.66 -7.29 8.33
CA TYR A 85 4.50 -8.46 8.04
C TYR A 85 4.23 -9.00 6.65
N PHE A 86 5.25 -9.01 5.79
CA PHE A 86 5.13 -9.47 4.41
C PHE A 86 6.18 -10.52 4.10
N ARG A 87 5.72 -11.68 3.62
CA ARG A 87 6.63 -12.68 3.05
C ARG A 87 6.98 -12.27 1.62
N ILE A 88 8.25 -12.34 1.24
CA ILE A 88 8.70 -12.11 -0.14
C ILE A 88 9.28 -13.39 -0.71
N GLU A 89 8.76 -13.83 -1.85
CA GLU A 89 9.22 -15.00 -2.60
C GLU A 89 9.34 -14.70 -4.10
N GLU A 90 10.18 -15.46 -4.80
CA GLU A 90 10.22 -15.44 -6.27
C GLU A 90 8.92 -16.01 -6.89
N TYR A 91 8.27 -16.93 -6.16
CA TYR A 91 7.06 -17.62 -6.60
C TYR A 91 5.86 -17.30 -5.69
N SER A 92 4.69 -17.12 -6.30
CA SER A 92 3.40 -17.08 -5.62
C SER A 92 2.40 -17.98 -6.36
N ALA A 93 1.60 -18.77 -5.64
CA ALA A 93 0.58 -19.63 -6.24
C ALA A 93 -0.53 -18.85 -6.97
N THR A 94 -0.71 -17.57 -6.63
CA THR A 94 -1.66 -16.65 -7.28
C THR A 94 -1.00 -15.81 -8.38
N ASP A 95 0.32 -15.98 -8.59
CA ASP A 95 1.19 -15.24 -9.51
C ASP A 95 1.26 -13.70 -9.31
N ILE A 96 0.62 -13.19 -8.26
CA ILE A 96 0.59 -11.77 -7.89
C ILE A 96 0.91 -11.56 -6.42
N SER A 97 1.44 -10.38 -6.11
CA SER A 97 1.47 -9.84 -4.74
C SER A 97 0.06 -9.59 -4.23
N PHE A 98 -0.17 -9.77 -2.93
CA PHE A 98 -1.44 -9.52 -2.26
C PHE A 98 -1.27 -9.21 -0.77
N VAL A 99 -2.32 -8.68 -0.17
CA VAL A 99 -2.49 -8.59 1.29
C VAL A 99 -3.75 -9.33 1.73
N ASP A 100 -3.86 -9.64 3.02
CA ASP A 100 -4.90 -10.53 3.55
C ASP A 100 -6.30 -9.91 3.67
N GLY A 101 -6.44 -8.63 3.33
CA GLY A 101 -7.73 -7.94 3.27
C GLY A 101 -7.57 -6.42 3.37
N VAL A 102 -8.71 -5.74 3.44
CA VAL A 102 -8.77 -4.30 3.68
C VAL A 102 -8.52 -4.03 5.15
N GLY A 103 -7.63 -3.08 5.42
CA GLY A 103 -7.23 -2.74 6.79
C GLY A 103 -6.45 -3.88 7.45
N CYS A 104 -5.70 -4.70 6.72
CA CYS A 104 -4.88 -5.76 7.32
C CYS A 104 -3.46 -5.27 7.67
N ASN A 105 -2.67 -6.14 8.31
CA ASN A 105 -1.25 -5.89 8.58
C ASN A 105 -0.33 -7.03 8.10
N THR A 106 -0.85 -7.98 7.32
CA THR A 106 -0.08 -9.11 6.78
C THR A 106 -0.35 -9.31 5.29
N GLY A 107 0.61 -9.95 4.60
CA GLY A 107 0.47 -10.27 3.18
C GLY A 107 1.67 -11.02 2.60
N TYR A 108 1.65 -11.17 1.28
CA TYR A 108 2.61 -11.93 0.51
C TYR A 108 2.97 -11.20 -0.77
N PHE A 109 4.27 -10.99 -1.01
CA PHE A 109 4.75 -10.35 -2.22
C PHE A 109 5.54 -11.29 -3.10
N LYS A 110 5.26 -11.22 -4.40
CA LYS A 110 6.10 -11.80 -5.43
C LYS A 110 7.21 -10.82 -5.77
N LEU A 111 8.47 -11.24 -5.73
CA LEU A 111 9.63 -10.36 -5.94
C LEU A 111 9.53 -9.55 -7.23
N ASP A 112 9.20 -10.20 -8.36
CA ASP A 112 9.07 -9.54 -9.67
C ASP A 112 8.05 -8.40 -9.67
N ASN A 113 7.04 -8.44 -8.80
CA ASN A 113 6.03 -7.40 -8.68
C ASN A 113 6.53 -6.19 -7.89
N LEU A 114 7.65 -6.30 -7.17
CA LEU A 114 8.23 -5.23 -6.36
C LEU A 114 9.37 -4.50 -7.08
N LEU A 115 9.99 -5.14 -8.06
CA LEU A 115 11.12 -4.57 -8.79
C LEU A 115 10.66 -3.56 -9.85
N HIS A 116 11.64 -2.86 -10.45
CA HIS A 116 11.46 -1.98 -11.62
C HIS A 116 10.53 -0.78 -11.42
N ASN A 117 10.54 -0.15 -10.25
CA ASN A 117 9.67 1.00 -9.90
C ASN A 117 8.17 0.67 -9.98
N SER A 118 7.82 -0.57 -9.60
CA SER A 118 6.43 -1.01 -9.52
C SER A 118 5.67 -0.27 -8.42
N THR A 119 4.46 0.19 -8.73
CA THR A 119 3.56 0.78 -7.74
C THR A 119 2.85 -0.27 -6.87
N THR A 120 3.17 -1.56 -7.05
CA THR A 120 2.45 -2.66 -6.39
C THR A 120 2.57 -2.56 -4.88
N ALA A 121 3.76 -2.34 -4.33
CA ALA A 121 3.91 -2.21 -2.88
C ALA A 121 3.09 -1.05 -2.30
N ALA A 122 3.03 0.10 -3.00
CA ALA A 122 2.22 1.25 -2.60
C ALA A 122 0.71 0.97 -2.69
N HIS A 123 0.27 0.21 -3.69
CA HIS A 123 -1.12 -0.26 -3.83
C HIS A 123 -1.53 -1.22 -2.72
N GLU A 124 -0.71 -2.25 -2.48
CA GLU A 124 -0.93 -3.20 -1.41
C GLU A 124 -0.93 -2.51 -0.05
N PHE A 125 -0.04 -1.55 0.17
CA PHE A 125 -0.07 -0.74 1.38
C PHE A 125 -1.38 0.05 1.52
N GLY A 126 -1.94 0.57 0.43
CA GLY A 126 -3.27 1.20 0.42
C GLY A 126 -4.36 0.30 0.99
N HIS A 127 -4.37 -0.98 0.61
CA HIS A 127 -5.26 -1.96 1.23
C HIS A 127 -5.01 -2.09 2.73
N THR A 128 -3.75 -2.17 3.15
CA THR A 128 -3.39 -2.32 4.58
C THR A 128 -3.89 -1.17 5.46
N ILE A 129 -4.09 0.03 4.89
CA ILE A 129 -4.58 1.21 5.61
C ILE A 129 -6.08 1.49 5.38
N GLY A 130 -6.79 0.57 4.71
CA GLY A 130 -8.24 0.58 4.64
C GLY A 130 -8.85 1.03 3.31
N LEU A 131 -8.07 1.07 2.22
CA LEU A 131 -8.62 1.34 0.90
C LEU A 131 -9.06 0.07 0.18
N ASP A 132 -10.24 0.13 -0.43
CA ASP A 132 -10.75 -0.84 -1.38
C ASP A 132 -10.42 -0.44 -2.81
N HIS A 133 -10.54 -1.41 -3.73
CA HIS A 133 -10.61 -1.08 -5.15
C HIS A 133 -11.87 -0.26 -5.45
N PRO A 134 -11.81 0.73 -6.36
CA PRO A 134 -13.01 1.39 -6.86
C PRO A 134 -13.93 0.42 -7.62
N ASP A 135 -15.25 0.60 -7.48
CA ASP A 135 -16.24 -0.24 -8.20
C ASP A 135 -16.27 0.01 -9.71
N ASP A 136 -16.05 1.26 -10.12
CA ASP A 136 -16.09 1.66 -11.52
C ASP A 136 -14.71 1.50 -12.17
N LEU A 137 -14.59 0.47 -13.00
CA LEU A 137 -13.32 0.09 -13.64
C LEU A 137 -13.18 0.59 -15.08
N ASP A 138 -14.06 1.48 -15.56
CA ASP A 138 -13.89 2.17 -16.84
C ASP A 138 -13.67 3.68 -16.63
N ILE A 139 -12.38 4.05 -16.63
CA ILE A 139 -11.93 5.41 -16.32
C ILE A 139 -11.29 6.11 -17.51
N ARG A 140 -11.57 5.63 -18.73
CA ARG A 140 -11.18 6.35 -19.96
C ARG A 140 -11.70 7.78 -19.92
N GLY A 141 -10.85 8.73 -20.29
CA GLY A 141 -11.13 10.18 -20.25
C GLY A 141 -11.11 10.81 -18.86
N ARG A 142 -10.78 10.07 -17.79
CA ARG A 142 -10.76 10.60 -16.40
C ARG A 142 -9.37 11.05 -15.92
N GLY A 143 -8.36 10.94 -16.78
CA GLY A 143 -6.98 11.36 -16.48
C GLY A 143 -6.16 10.26 -15.79
N THR A 144 -5.20 10.67 -14.96
CA THR A 144 -4.26 9.75 -14.32
C THR A 144 -4.97 8.74 -13.40
N PRO A 145 -4.76 7.43 -13.58
CA PRO A 145 -5.30 6.41 -12.70
C PRO A 145 -4.77 6.54 -11.27
N GLY A 146 -5.69 6.51 -10.29
CA GLY A 146 -5.37 6.43 -8.86
C GLY A 146 -4.68 5.12 -8.48
N ILE A 147 -4.01 5.09 -7.32
CA ILE A 147 -3.18 3.95 -6.90
C ILE A 147 -4.01 2.69 -6.72
N MET A 148 -5.26 2.83 -6.28
CA MET A 148 -6.15 1.71 -5.94
C MET A 148 -6.87 1.09 -7.13
N TYR A 149 -6.70 1.57 -8.36
CA TYR A 149 -7.27 0.87 -9.51
C TYR A 149 -6.54 -0.46 -9.76
N PRO A 150 -7.27 -1.59 -9.82
CA PRO A 150 -6.66 -2.91 -10.03
C PRO A 150 -6.25 -3.13 -11.48
N ARG A 151 -5.49 -4.21 -11.71
CA ARG A 151 -5.27 -4.76 -13.06
C ARG A 151 -6.64 -5.05 -13.71
N GLY A 152 -6.73 -4.86 -15.03
CA GLY A 152 -7.98 -5.04 -15.78
C GLY A 152 -8.81 -3.76 -15.95
N THR A 153 -8.53 -2.70 -15.19
CA THR A 153 -9.17 -1.38 -15.36
C THR A 153 -8.98 -0.86 -16.79
N LEU A 154 -10.05 -0.38 -17.41
CA LEU A 154 -10.03 0.26 -18.73
C LEU A 154 -9.59 1.73 -18.57
N VAL A 155 -8.56 2.10 -19.32
CA VAL A 155 -7.89 3.39 -19.21
C VAL A 155 -7.53 3.93 -20.60
N ASP A 156 -7.22 5.22 -20.66
CA ASP A 156 -6.74 5.84 -21.89
C ASP A 156 -5.45 5.15 -22.40
N PRO A 157 -5.20 5.11 -23.72
CA PRO A 157 -4.06 4.40 -24.30
C PRO A 157 -2.72 4.65 -23.63
N SER A 158 -2.44 5.90 -23.21
CA SER A 158 -1.19 6.27 -22.54
C SER A 158 -0.94 5.55 -21.21
N PHE A 159 -1.97 4.95 -20.61
CA PHE A 159 -1.90 4.24 -19.33
C PHE A 159 -2.01 2.71 -19.49
N GLN A 160 -2.15 2.19 -20.72
CA GLN A 160 -2.24 0.76 -20.99
C GLN A 160 -0.87 0.10 -21.00
N TYR A 161 -0.80 -1.24 -20.85
CA TYR A 161 0.46 -1.97 -21.09
C TYR A 161 0.97 -1.77 -22.51
N ASN A 162 0.06 -1.71 -23.49
CA ASN A 162 0.35 -1.39 -24.87
C ASN A 162 -0.61 -0.30 -25.38
N PRO A 163 -0.14 0.95 -25.56
CA PRO A 163 -0.97 2.05 -26.07
C PRO A 163 -1.49 1.84 -27.51
N GLY A 164 -0.92 0.89 -28.26
CA GLY A 164 -1.29 0.63 -29.66
C GLY A 164 -2.47 -0.33 -29.86
N VAL A 165 -3.03 -0.89 -28.79
CA VAL A 165 -4.16 -1.84 -28.88
C VAL A 165 -5.46 -1.23 -28.35
N ALA A 166 -6.58 -1.86 -28.70
CA ALA A 166 -7.90 -1.44 -28.20
C ALA A 166 -8.04 -1.76 -26.71
N ALA A 167 -8.74 -0.90 -25.98
CA ALA A 167 -9.00 -1.11 -24.56
C ALA A 167 -9.74 -2.44 -24.30
N GLY A 168 -9.36 -3.16 -23.24
CA GLY A 168 -9.95 -4.44 -22.87
C GLY A 168 -9.42 -5.66 -23.64
N THR A 169 -8.50 -5.45 -24.60
CA THR A 169 -7.78 -6.54 -25.26
C THR A 169 -6.47 -6.88 -24.52
N VAL A 170 -5.74 -7.91 -24.97
CA VAL A 170 -4.44 -8.26 -24.37
C VAL A 170 -3.48 -7.08 -24.50
N GLY A 171 -3.02 -6.59 -23.35
CA GLY A 171 -2.20 -5.38 -23.24
C GLY A 171 -2.99 -4.07 -23.20
N GLY A 172 -4.31 -4.13 -23.43
CA GLY A 172 -5.22 -2.98 -23.52
C GLY A 172 -5.85 -2.54 -22.20
N THR A 173 -5.24 -2.87 -21.07
CA THR A 173 -5.72 -2.53 -19.73
C THR A 173 -4.63 -1.80 -18.95
N LEU A 174 -5.00 -1.19 -17.82
CA LEU A 174 -4.10 -0.44 -16.94
C LEU A 174 -2.77 -1.16 -16.71
N ASN A 175 -1.69 -0.46 -17.05
CA ASN A 175 -0.34 -0.77 -16.63
C ASN A 175 -0.12 -0.24 -15.20
N PRO A 176 0.08 -1.11 -14.18
CA PRO A 176 0.21 -0.71 -12.79
C PRO A 176 1.32 0.30 -12.54
N PHE A 177 2.40 0.26 -13.32
CA PHE A 177 3.55 1.18 -13.20
C PHE A 177 3.18 2.66 -13.48
N LEU A 178 1.99 2.93 -14.05
CA LEU A 178 1.55 4.27 -14.41
C LEU A 178 0.48 4.83 -13.47
N ARG A 179 0.10 4.09 -12.42
CA ARG A 179 -0.77 4.59 -11.37
C ARG A 179 -0.05 5.62 -10.51
N LYS A 180 -0.80 6.53 -9.89
CA LYS A 180 -0.29 7.45 -8.88
C LYS A 180 -1.19 7.47 -7.66
N VAL A 181 -0.62 7.73 -6.49
CA VAL A 181 -1.42 8.13 -5.34
C VAL A 181 -1.93 9.55 -5.60
N LEU A 182 -3.23 9.77 -5.44
CA LEU A 182 -3.92 11.03 -5.68
C LEU A 182 -4.64 11.48 -4.40
N GLN A 183 -5.01 12.76 -4.31
CA GLN A 183 -5.82 13.29 -3.20
C GLN A 183 -7.10 12.46 -2.96
N ALA A 184 -7.73 11.94 -4.02
CA ALA A 184 -8.91 11.09 -3.91
C ALA A 184 -8.67 9.82 -3.06
N ASP A 185 -7.46 9.25 -3.09
CA ASP A 185 -7.11 8.11 -2.24
C ASP A 185 -7.16 8.50 -0.75
N PHE A 186 -6.71 9.71 -0.40
CA PHE A 186 -6.79 10.25 0.97
C PHE A 186 -8.21 10.60 1.38
N ASP A 187 -9.02 11.09 0.45
CA ASP A 187 -10.43 11.38 0.70
C ASP A 187 -11.19 10.08 1.02
N HIS A 188 -10.84 8.99 0.33
CA HIS A 188 -11.39 7.65 0.58
C HIS A 188 -10.92 7.02 1.89
N LEU A 189 -9.70 7.31 2.35
CA LEU A 189 -9.22 6.91 3.68
C LEU A 189 -10.06 7.51 4.82
N LYS A 190 -10.79 8.61 4.55
CA LYS A 190 -11.66 9.28 5.52
C LYS A 190 -10.93 9.59 6.83
N LEU A 191 -9.68 10.06 6.74
CA LEU A 191 -8.81 10.34 7.89
C LEU A 191 -9.44 11.30 8.91
N PHE A 192 -10.34 12.17 8.46
CA PHE A 192 -11.13 13.07 9.33
C PHE A 192 -12.09 12.36 10.30
N LYS A 193 -12.34 11.05 10.11
CA LYS A 193 -13.16 10.23 10.99
C LYS A 193 -12.36 9.50 12.07
N LEU A 194 -11.03 9.56 12.02
CA LEU A 194 -10.17 8.91 13.00
C LEU A 194 -10.43 9.48 14.40
N ARG A 195 -10.39 8.59 15.40
CA ARG A 195 -10.51 8.95 16.82
C ARG A 195 -9.12 9.02 17.40
N PHE A 196 -8.63 10.25 17.59
CA PHE A 196 -7.33 10.51 18.19
C PHE A 196 -7.40 10.41 19.71
N ASP A 197 -6.39 9.79 20.32
CA ASP A 197 -6.18 9.75 21.78
C ASP A 197 -5.68 11.10 22.31
N ASP A 198 -5.46 11.18 23.63
CA ASP A 198 -4.97 12.41 24.29
C ASP A 198 -3.54 12.80 23.84
N GLN A 199 -2.84 11.89 23.15
CA GLN A 199 -1.52 12.13 22.55
C GLN A 199 -1.62 12.48 21.05
N GLY A 200 -2.83 12.68 20.53
CA GLY A 200 -3.05 13.01 19.12
C GLY A 200 -2.83 11.84 18.17
N ARG A 201 -2.94 10.58 18.64
CA ARG A 201 -2.69 9.39 17.82
C ARG A 201 -3.96 8.59 17.57
N ALA A 202 -4.09 8.05 16.36
CA ALA A 202 -5.16 7.15 15.97
C ALA A 202 -4.60 5.96 15.17
N ILE A 203 -5.24 4.81 15.32
CA ILE A 203 -4.92 3.62 14.52
C ILE A 203 -5.57 3.75 13.14
N LEU A 204 -4.82 3.41 12.08
CA LEU A 204 -5.30 3.33 10.70
C LEU A 204 -5.11 1.90 10.16
N GLY A 205 -6.22 1.21 9.90
CA GLY A 205 -6.27 -0.23 9.61
C GLY A 205 -6.63 -1.06 10.85
N ASP A 206 -6.42 -2.37 10.75
CA ASP A 206 -6.73 -3.39 11.77
C ASP A 206 -5.70 -4.55 11.72
N PHE A 207 -5.77 -5.46 12.69
CA PHE A 207 -4.90 -6.63 12.78
C PHE A 207 -5.49 -7.82 12.02
N SER A 208 -4.72 -8.38 11.09
CA SER A 208 -4.98 -9.71 10.51
C SER A 208 -4.14 -10.77 11.21
N SER A 209 -2.88 -10.44 11.55
CA SER A 209 -1.95 -11.33 12.26
C SER A 209 -1.84 -12.74 11.65
N LEU A 210 -1.78 -12.84 10.32
CA LEU A 210 -1.65 -14.10 9.61
C LEU A 210 -0.19 -14.40 9.22
N TRP A 211 0.27 -15.62 9.56
CA TRP A 211 1.58 -16.12 9.14
C TRP A 211 1.49 -16.73 7.74
N HIS A 212 2.43 -16.34 6.86
CA HIS A 212 2.51 -16.89 5.51
C HIS A 212 3.66 -17.90 5.39
N PRO A 213 3.39 -19.19 5.17
CA PRO A 213 4.42 -20.16 4.80
C PRO A 213 4.89 -19.95 3.35
N LYS A 214 6.01 -20.58 2.98
CA LYS A 214 6.42 -20.63 1.57
C LYS A 214 5.37 -21.36 0.73
N HIS A 215 5.07 -20.85 -0.45
CA HIS A 215 4.26 -21.56 -1.43
C HIS A 215 5.15 -22.57 -2.17
N ASN A 216 4.65 -23.78 -2.37
CA ASN A 216 5.36 -24.81 -3.13
C ASN A 216 4.83 -24.86 -4.57
N HIS A 217 5.71 -25.20 -5.51
CA HIS A 217 5.27 -25.67 -6.82
C HIS A 217 4.57 -27.03 -6.62
N LEU A 218 3.32 -27.12 -7.07
CA LEU A 218 2.58 -28.39 -7.11
C LEU A 218 3.11 -29.30 -8.22
#